data_AF-A0A7X0KMX8-F1
#
_entry.id   AF-A0A7X0KMX8-F1
#
_cell.length_a   1.000
_cell.length_b   1.000
_cell.length_c   1.000
_cell.angle_alpha   90.00
_cell.angle_beta   90.00
_cell.angle_gamma   90.00
#
_symmetry.space_group_name_H-M   'P 1'
#
loop_
_entity.id
_entity.type
_entity.pdbx_description
1 polymer ?
#
loop_
_entity_poly.entity_id
_entity_poly.type
_entity_poly.pdbx_seq_one_letter_code
_entity_poly.pdbx_strand_id
1 'polypeptide(L)'
;MSTTEIGLQNRTMAPGERDKSDENAFGLASVDHFALPTRNIAVMERFVREVLGGVPYYYAGFDETDRNMGRVPHIFIRVGNVLFQCTEVPEGEMTVSKDDENIAPHVAFKVTAKDLEANFERLKKIIPVSGPYRHRGIDCTTFYFMTPEGHKLEICTWEPYPEDKSLMMGAPGVGIMKWSDLVHDWPNVPGKSA
;
A
#
# COMPACT_ATOMS: atom_id res chain seq x y z
N MET A 1 -17.48 30.00 -28.32
CA MET A 1 -18.11 28.92 -27.54
C MET A 1 -17.37 28.86 -26.21
N SER A 2 -18.09 29.08 -25.11
CA SER A 2 -17.53 29.16 -23.76
C SER A 2 -17.00 27.79 -23.33
N THR A 3 -15.72 27.69 -23.03
CA THR A 3 -15.15 26.61 -22.22
C THR A 3 -15.69 26.80 -20.81
N THR A 4 -16.83 26.18 -20.51
CA THR A 4 -17.34 26.12 -19.14
C THR A 4 -16.24 25.48 -18.29
N GLU A 5 -15.59 26.27 -17.44
CA GLU A 5 -14.74 25.75 -16.39
C GLU A 5 -15.59 24.77 -15.59
N ILE A 6 -15.24 23.48 -15.66
CA ILE A 6 -15.84 22.47 -14.80
C ILE A 6 -15.32 22.80 -13.41
N GLY A 7 -16.10 23.58 -12.65
CA GLY A 7 -15.76 23.99 -11.30
C GLY A 7 -15.61 22.76 -10.42
N LEU A 8 -14.38 22.29 -10.25
CA LEU A 8 -14.05 21.23 -9.32
C LEU A 8 -14.28 21.79 -7.91
N GLN A 9 -15.14 21.13 -7.14
CA GLN A 9 -15.38 21.44 -5.75
C GLN A 9 -15.03 20.24 -4.89
N ASN A 10 -14.58 20.50 -3.66
CA ASN A 10 -14.35 19.45 -2.69
C ASN A 10 -15.65 18.68 -2.44
N ARG A 11 -15.58 17.35 -2.52
CA ARG A 11 -16.67 16.46 -2.13
C ARG A 11 -16.21 15.64 -0.95
N THR A 12 -16.87 15.84 0.19
CA THR A 12 -16.69 15.03 1.40
C THR A 12 -17.93 14.18 1.56
N MET A 13 -17.78 12.86 1.51
CA MET A 13 -18.86 11.92 1.83
C MET A 13 -19.05 11.86 3.34
N ALA A 14 -20.26 11.53 3.81
CA ALA A 14 -20.47 11.29 5.22
C ALA A 14 -19.59 10.10 5.67
N PRO A 15 -19.11 10.09 6.93
CA PRO A 15 -18.31 8.98 7.39
C PRO A 15 -19.05 7.64 7.33
N GLY A 16 -18.32 6.58 6.99
CA GLY A 16 -18.88 5.24 6.78
C GLY A 16 -19.58 5.03 5.42
N GLU A 17 -19.66 6.04 4.55
CA GLU A 17 -20.26 5.89 3.21
C GLU A 17 -19.37 5.17 2.19
N ARG A 18 -18.08 4.99 2.48
CA ARG A 18 -17.07 4.46 1.52
C ARG A 18 -17.51 3.17 0.83
N ASP A 19 -18.08 2.23 1.59
CA ASP A 19 -18.42 0.89 1.09
C ASP A 19 -19.93 0.68 0.92
N LYS A 20 -20.74 1.76 0.95
CA LYS A 20 -22.20 1.68 0.86
C LYS A 20 -22.76 1.78 -0.55
N SER A 21 -21.95 2.25 -1.50
CA SER A 21 -22.33 2.40 -2.89
C SER A 21 -21.45 1.50 -3.76
N ASP A 22 -22.09 0.69 -4.60
CA ASP A 22 -21.49 -0.05 -5.70
C ASP A 22 -21.85 0.61 -7.05
N GLU A 23 -22.30 1.87 -7.02
CA GLU A 23 -22.74 2.59 -8.22
C GLU A 23 -21.59 2.74 -9.22
N ASN A 24 -21.75 2.08 -10.36
CA ASN A 24 -20.92 2.31 -11.52
C ASN A 24 -21.80 2.28 -12.76
N ALA A 25 -21.79 3.36 -13.54
CA ALA A 25 -22.60 3.50 -14.75
C ALA A 25 -22.34 2.41 -15.81
N PHE A 26 -21.24 1.66 -15.66
CA PHE A 26 -20.80 0.61 -16.56
C PHE A 26 -20.67 -0.76 -15.86
N GLY A 27 -21.18 -0.91 -14.63
CA GLY A 27 -21.16 -2.17 -13.90
C GLY A 27 -19.78 -2.62 -13.40
N LEU A 28 -18.80 -1.71 -13.31
CA LEU A 28 -17.50 -2.00 -12.69
C LEU A 28 -17.64 -2.01 -11.16
N ALA A 29 -17.33 -3.13 -10.51
CA ALA A 29 -17.59 -3.32 -9.08
C ALA A 29 -16.44 -2.88 -8.15
N SER A 30 -15.19 -3.18 -8.50
CA SER A 30 -14.01 -2.86 -7.66
C SER A 30 -12.71 -2.96 -8.45
N VAL A 31 -11.59 -2.60 -7.82
CA VAL A 31 -10.25 -2.93 -8.34
C VAL A 31 -10.07 -4.44 -8.26
N ASP A 32 -9.92 -5.09 -9.41
CA ASP A 32 -9.69 -6.53 -9.51
C ASP A 32 -8.30 -6.91 -8.96
N HIS A 33 -7.27 -6.23 -9.47
CA HIS A 33 -5.90 -6.29 -8.99
C HIS A 33 -5.14 -5.03 -9.40
N PHE A 34 -3.95 -4.85 -8.85
CA PHE A 34 -2.97 -3.93 -9.40
C PHE A 34 -1.61 -4.61 -9.47
N ALA A 35 -0.81 -4.17 -10.44
CA ALA A 35 0.50 -4.74 -10.72
C ALA A 35 1.61 -3.77 -10.29
N LEU A 36 2.60 -4.29 -9.58
CA LEU A 36 3.78 -3.58 -9.14
C LEU A 36 5.02 -4.18 -9.83
N PRO A 37 5.92 -3.35 -10.39
CA PRO A 37 7.22 -3.83 -10.81
C PRO A 37 8.06 -4.19 -9.58
N THR A 38 8.91 -5.20 -9.70
CA THR A 38 9.91 -5.51 -8.66
C THR A 38 11.23 -5.88 -9.31
N ARG A 39 12.35 -5.58 -8.62
CA ARG A 39 13.68 -6.04 -9.03
C ARG A 39 13.94 -7.49 -8.66
N ASN A 40 13.36 -7.93 -7.54
CA ASN A 40 13.55 -9.28 -7.03
C ASN A 40 12.21 -9.82 -6.55
N ILE A 41 11.62 -10.69 -7.36
CA ILE A 41 10.28 -11.22 -7.10
C ILE A 41 10.24 -12.16 -5.91
N ALA A 42 11.33 -12.86 -5.62
CA ALA A 42 11.43 -13.73 -4.46
C ALA A 42 11.40 -12.93 -3.14
N VAL A 43 12.08 -11.77 -3.10
CA VAL A 43 12.06 -10.88 -1.93
C VAL A 43 10.67 -10.27 -1.75
N MET A 44 10.05 -9.80 -2.83
CA MET A 44 8.71 -9.22 -2.78
C MET A 44 7.64 -10.24 -2.37
N GLU A 45 7.66 -11.45 -2.93
CA GLU A 45 6.77 -12.54 -2.51
C GLU A 45 6.88 -12.79 -1.02
N ARG A 46 8.11 -12.95 -0.55
CA ARG A 46 8.39 -13.24 0.85
C ARG A 46 7.91 -12.12 1.76
N PHE A 47 8.12 -10.87 1.37
CA PHE A 47 7.60 -9.72 2.11
C PHE A 47 6.08 -9.74 2.19
N VAL A 48 5.38 -9.88 1.07
CA VAL A 48 3.91 -9.89 1.06
C VAL A 48 3.38 -11.06 1.89
N ARG A 49 3.98 -12.25 1.80
CA ARG A 49 3.58 -13.42 2.59
C ARG A 49 3.87 -13.26 4.09
N GLU A 50 5.09 -12.88 4.46
CA GLU A 50 5.54 -12.87 5.86
C GLU A 50 5.10 -11.61 6.62
N VAL A 51 5.00 -10.47 5.94
CA VAL A 51 4.70 -9.18 6.55
C VAL A 51 3.20 -8.87 6.45
N LEU A 52 2.61 -9.06 5.27
CA LEU A 52 1.18 -8.78 5.02
C LEU A 52 0.27 -9.99 5.21
N GLY A 53 0.82 -11.18 5.46
CA GLY A 53 0.05 -12.42 5.56
C GLY A 53 -0.59 -12.83 4.23
N GLY A 54 -0.03 -12.37 3.11
CA GLY A 54 -0.53 -12.68 1.78
C GLY A 54 -0.36 -14.16 1.42
N VAL A 55 -1.25 -14.66 0.57
CA VAL A 55 -1.22 -16.05 0.10
C VAL A 55 -1.02 -16.06 -1.41
N PRO A 56 0.04 -16.70 -1.93
CA PRO A 56 0.24 -16.83 -3.36
C PRO A 56 -0.96 -17.52 -4.02
N TYR A 57 -1.43 -16.93 -5.11
CA TYR A 57 -2.58 -17.41 -5.88
C TYR A 57 -2.15 -18.02 -7.21
N TYR A 58 -1.19 -17.39 -7.88
CA TYR A 58 -0.74 -17.80 -9.21
C TYR A 58 0.72 -17.40 -9.44
N TYR A 59 1.49 -18.30 -10.04
CA TYR A 59 2.88 -18.09 -10.45
C TYR A 59 2.99 -18.30 -11.96
N ALA A 60 3.79 -17.47 -12.64
CA ALA A 60 4.12 -17.66 -14.04
C ALA A 60 5.48 -17.06 -14.40
N GLY A 61 6.07 -17.55 -15.49
CA GLY A 61 7.43 -17.19 -15.92
C GLY A 61 8.53 -18.01 -15.24
N PHE A 62 8.18 -19.01 -14.42
CA PHE A 62 9.14 -19.78 -13.63
C PHE A 62 9.57 -21.08 -14.31
N ASP A 63 8.75 -21.66 -15.19
CA ASP A 63 9.08 -22.88 -15.94
C ASP A 63 9.50 -22.60 -17.39
N GLU A 64 10.00 -23.63 -18.07
CA GLU A 64 10.52 -23.54 -19.43
C GLU A 64 9.43 -23.24 -20.46
N THR A 65 8.20 -23.68 -20.23
CA THR A 65 7.05 -23.42 -21.11
C THR A 65 6.71 -21.94 -21.10
N ASP A 66 6.54 -21.36 -19.91
CA ASP A 66 6.25 -19.94 -19.74
C ASP A 66 7.38 -19.05 -20.29
N ARG A 67 8.65 -19.45 -20.09
CA ARG A 67 9.80 -18.72 -20.64
C ARG A 67 9.81 -18.75 -22.18
N ASN A 68 9.49 -19.89 -22.78
CA ASN A 68 9.37 -20.02 -24.24
C ASN A 68 8.20 -19.21 -24.81
N MET A 69 7.18 -18.91 -23.99
CA MET A 69 6.09 -18.00 -24.33
C MET A 69 6.43 -16.51 -24.10
N GLY A 70 7.66 -16.19 -23.68
CA GLY A 70 8.09 -14.83 -23.40
C GLY A 70 7.52 -14.23 -22.10
N ARG A 71 7.00 -15.07 -21.20
CA ARG A 71 6.47 -14.59 -19.91
C ARG A 71 7.61 -14.29 -18.96
N VAL A 72 7.70 -13.03 -18.54
CA VAL A 72 8.58 -12.62 -17.44
C VAL A 72 8.08 -13.18 -16.11
N PRO A 73 8.94 -13.42 -15.11
CA PRO A 73 8.51 -13.88 -13.79
C PRO A 73 7.47 -12.93 -13.18
N HIS A 74 6.29 -13.44 -12.84
CA HIS A 74 5.28 -12.69 -12.12
C HIS A 74 4.49 -13.58 -11.16
N ILE A 75 4.04 -13.00 -10.06
CA ILE A 75 3.29 -13.68 -9.01
C ILE A 75 2.06 -12.86 -8.68
N PHE A 76 0.91 -13.51 -8.62
CA PHE A 76 -0.29 -12.95 -8.01
C PHE A 76 -0.40 -13.46 -6.57
N ILE A 77 -0.52 -12.54 -5.61
CA ILE A 77 -0.58 -12.81 -4.19
C ILE A 77 -1.85 -12.15 -3.64
N ARG A 78 -2.68 -12.90 -2.92
CA ARG A 78 -3.89 -12.37 -2.31
C ARG A 78 -3.58 -11.81 -0.93
N VAL A 79 -4.01 -10.58 -0.66
CA VAL A 79 -4.00 -9.97 0.69
C VAL A 79 -5.42 -9.54 1.01
N GLY A 80 -6.09 -10.29 1.88
CA GLY A 80 -7.53 -10.14 2.11
C GLY A 80 -8.37 -10.56 0.89
N ASN A 81 -9.16 -9.63 0.35
CA ASN A 81 -9.94 -9.77 -0.89
C ASN A 81 -9.30 -9.07 -2.10
N VAL A 82 -8.11 -8.50 -1.95
CA VAL A 82 -7.38 -7.81 -3.03
C VAL A 82 -6.29 -8.71 -3.57
N LEU A 83 -6.11 -8.68 -4.90
CA LEU A 83 -5.06 -9.42 -5.58
C LEU A 83 -3.90 -8.46 -5.96
N PHE A 84 -2.69 -8.79 -5.50
CA PHE A 84 -1.44 -8.10 -5.83
C PHE A 84 -0.74 -8.86 -6.95
N GLN A 85 -0.40 -8.21 -8.06
CA GLN A 85 0.55 -8.74 -9.02
C GLN A 85 1.93 -8.12 -8.77
N CYS A 86 2.96 -8.96 -8.66
CA CYS A 86 4.36 -8.54 -8.66
C CYS A 86 5.00 -9.05 -9.94
N THR A 87 5.63 -8.19 -10.73
CA THR A 87 6.28 -8.58 -12.00
C THR A 87 7.75 -8.21 -11.95
N GLU A 88 8.64 -9.19 -12.16
CA GLU A 88 10.07 -8.93 -12.24
C GLU A 88 10.40 -8.26 -13.57
N VAL A 89 11.00 -7.07 -13.51
CA VAL A 89 11.39 -6.32 -14.71
C VAL A 89 12.90 -6.47 -14.97
N PRO A 90 13.28 -7.14 -16.08
CA PRO A 90 14.69 -7.30 -16.45
C PRO A 90 15.22 -5.97 -17.02
N GLU A 91 15.89 -5.20 -16.17
CA GLU A 91 16.54 -3.90 -16.46
C GLU A 91 15.62 -2.77 -16.98
N GLY A 92 15.49 -1.71 -16.18
CA GLY A 92 14.72 -0.51 -16.51
C GLY A 92 14.52 0.40 -15.28
N GLU A 93 14.13 1.66 -15.51
CA GLU A 93 13.74 2.56 -14.42
C GLU A 93 12.48 2.01 -13.74
N MET A 94 12.64 1.55 -12.51
CA MET A 94 11.53 1.34 -11.59
C MET A 94 10.99 2.74 -11.25
N THR A 95 9.83 3.13 -11.79
CA THR A 95 9.20 4.42 -11.46
C THR A 95 8.60 4.47 -10.04
N VAL A 96 9.04 3.57 -9.15
CA VAL A 96 8.82 3.58 -7.71
C VAL A 96 10.21 3.60 -7.07
N SER A 97 10.64 4.78 -6.62
CA SER A 97 11.93 4.97 -5.97
C SER A 97 11.75 5.06 -4.45
N LYS A 98 12.73 4.55 -3.70
CA LYS A 98 12.88 4.78 -2.25
C LYS A 98 12.94 6.28 -1.91
N ASP A 99 13.39 7.09 -2.86
CA ASP A 99 13.57 8.54 -2.72
C ASP A 99 12.36 9.34 -3.25
N ASP A 100 11.28 8.69 -3.68
CA ASP A 100 10.08 9.38 -4.19
C ASP A 100 9.24 9.96 -3.05
N GLU A 101 9.22 11.29 -2.94
CA GLU A 101 8.47 12.03 -1.91
C GLU A 101 6.95 12.10 -2.17
N ASN A 102 6.47 11.73 -3.35
CA ASN A 102 5.04 11.85 -3.68
C ASN A 102 4.20 10.89 -2.83
N ILE A 103 2.99 11.27 -2.41
CA ILE A 103 2.11 10.32 -1.69
C ILE A 103 1.61 9.21 -2.62
N ALA A 104 1.55 9.45 -3.93
CA ALA A 104 1.07 8.49 -4.93
C ALA A 104 2.21 7.93 -5.80
N PRO A 105 2.10 6.67 -6.26
CA PRO A 105 1.04 5.71 -5.94
C PRO A 105 1.28 5.05 -4.56
N HIS A 106 0.21 4.84 -3.79
CA HIS A 106 0.23 3.97 -2.62
C HIS A 106 -1.01 3.06 -2.61
N VAL A 107 -0.91 1.95 -1.89
CA VAL A 107 -2.00 0.97 -1.79
C VAL A 107 -2.42 0.83 -0.33
N ALA A 108 -3.71 1.02 -0.09
CA ALA A 108 -4.33 0.88 1.22
C ALA A 108 -5.08 -0.44 1.41
N PHE A 109 -4.89 -1.05 2.58
CA PHE A 109 -5.63 -2.22 3.05
C PHE A 109 -6.56 -1.83 4.19
N LYS A 110 -7.81 -2.32 4.15
CA LYS A 110 -8.80 -2.06 5.21
C LYS A 110 -8.75 -3.15 6.28
N VAL A 111 -8.79 -2.75 7.55
CA VAL A 111 -8.88 -3.61 8.74
C VAL A 111 -9.84 -3.02 9.79
N THR A 112 -10.17 -3.79 10.83
CA THR A 112 -10.90 -3.29 12.01
C THR A 112 -10.01 -2.38 12.87
N ALA A 113 -10.58 -1.59 13.79
CA ALA A 113 -9.79 -0.74 14.70
C ALA A 113 -8.84 -1.57 15.59
N LYS A 114 -9.32 -2.73 16.05
CA LYS A 114 -8.51 -3.69 16.82
C LYS A 114 -7.33 -4.21 16.01
N ASP A 115 -7.56 -4.55 14.75
CA ASP A 115 -6.54 -5.12 13.89
C ASP A 115 -5.55 -4.05 13.39
N LEU A 116 -5.97 -2.79 13.26
CA LEU A 116 -5.07 -1.67 13.00
C LEU A 116 -4.00 -1.56 14.09
N GLU A 117 -4.42 -1.53 15.36
CA GLU A 117 -3.52 -1.53 16.52
C GLU A 117 -2.56 -2.72 16.49
N ALA A 118 -3.09 -3.93 16.31
CA ALA A 118 -2.31 -5.15 16.33
C ALA A 118 -1.24 -5.18 15.21
N ASN A 119 -1.59 -4.69 14.01
CA ASN A 119 -0.64 -4.61 12.90
C ASN A 119 0.40 -3.52 13.13
N PHE A 120 0.02 -2.35 13.63
CA PHE A 120 0.95 -1.27 13.94
C PHE A 120 2.00 -1.73 14.97
N GLU A 121 1.55 -2.32 16.07
CA GLU A 121 2.41 -2.83 17.15
C GLU A 121 3.33 -3.97 16.71
N ARG A 122 2.89 -4.79 15.76
CA ARG A 122 3.70 -5.87 15.17
C ARG A 122 4.73 -5.33 14.20
N LEU A 123 4.33 -4.50 13.24
CA LEU A 123 5.17 -4.05 12.13
C LEU A 123 6.26 -3.09 12.57
N LYS A 124 5.98 -2.20 13.55
CA LYS A 124 7.00 -1.27 14.09
C LYS A 124 8.21 -1.96 14.72
N LYS A 125 8.13 -3.27 15.00
CA LYS A 125 9.22 -4.09 15.52
C LYS A 125 10.07 -4.73 14.41
N ILE A 126 9.60 -4.69 13.17
CA ILE A 126 10.18 -5.40 12.02
C ILE A 126 10.71 -4.40 10.98
N ILE A 127 9.94 -3.34 10.70
CA ILE A 127 10.24 -2.31 9.71
C ILE A 127 9.85 -0.92 10.24
N PRO A 128 10.43 0.16 9.69
CA PRO A 128 9.91 1.51 9.90
C PRO A 128 8.44 1.62 9.51
N VAL A 129 7.65 2.28 10.37
CA VAL A 129 6.25 2.60 10.12
C VAL A 129 5.97 4.03 10.60
N SER A 130 4.98 4.68 10.03
CA SER A 130 4.58 6.05 10.37
C SER A 130 3.07 6.14 10.59
N GLY A 131 2.66 6.61 11.77
CA GLY A 131 1.28 6.64 12.23
C GLY A 131 1.13 6.06 13.66
N PRO A 132 -0.10 5.70 14.09
CA PRO A 132 -1.36 5.88 13.39
C PRO A 132 -1.78 7.35 13.25
N TYR A 133 -2.41 7.67 12.13
CA TYR A 133 -2.87 8.99 11.75
C TYR A 133 -4.37 9.02 11.53
N ARG A 134 -5.06 10.02 12.07
CA ARG A 134 -6.42 10.41 11.71
C ARG A 134 -6.40 11.41 10.57
N HIS A 135 -7.41 11.35 9.71
CA HIS A 135 -7.58 12.30 8.61
C HIS A 135 -8.64 13.34 8.94
N ARG A 136 -8.42 14.59 8.51
CA ARG A 136 -9.40 15.66 8.73
C ARG A 136 -10.67 15.39 7.94
N GLY A 137 -11.81 15.37 8.63
CA GLY A 137 -13.14 15.35 8.01
C GLY A 137 -13.61 13.99 7.49
N ILE A 138 -12.89 12.91 7.82
CA ILE A 138 -13.28 11.52 7.54
C ILE A 138 -12.89 10.63 8.73
N ASP A 139 -13.57 9.50 8.91
CA ASP A 139 -13.34 8.58 10.04
C ASP A 139 -12.18 7.58 9.79
N CYS A 140 -11.34 7.85 8.79
CA CYS A 140 -10.21 6.98 8.48
C CYS A 140 -9.08 7.21 9.49
N THR A 141 -8.59 6.13 10.10
CA THR A 141 -7.32 6.09 10.85
C THR A 141 -6.37 5.11 10.17
N THR A 142 -5.12 5.50 9.98
CA THR A 142 -4.20 4.75 9.12
C THR A 142 -2.74 4.79 9.56
N PHE A 143 -1.91 3.87 9.11
CA PHE A 143 -0.46 4.01 9.18
C PHE A 143 0.19 3.56 7.87
N TYR A 144 1.36 4.13 7.61
CA TYR A 144 2.10 3.98 6.37
C TYR A 144 3.43 3.27 6.60
N PHE A 145 3.87 2.52 5.59
CA PHE A 145 5.12 1.80 5.57
C PHE A 145 5.50 1.50 4.12
N MET A 146 6.70 0.95 3.91
CA MET A 146 7.16 0.59 2.57
C MET A 146 7.44 -0.91 2.44
N THR A 147 7.48 -1.38 1.21
CA THR A 147 8.17 -2.64 0.89
C THR A 147 9.69 -2.38 0.81
N PRO A 148 10.54 -3.41 0.85
CA PRO A 148 11.98 -3.26 0.63
C PRO A 148 12.34 -2.63 -0.73
N GLU A 149 11.42 -2.66 -1.70
CA GLU A 149 11.59 -2.12 -3.04
C GLU A 149 11.09 -0.67 -3.19
N GLY A 150 10.52 -0.07 -2.13
CA GLY A 150 10.05 1.32 -2.16
C GLY A 150 8.57 1.50 -2.52
N HIS A 151 7.78 0.43 -2.62
CA HIS A 151 6.33 0.57 -2.76
C HIS A 151 5.70 1.11 -1.48
N LYS A 152 4.86 2.14 -1.63
CA LYS A 152 4.16 2.82 -0.55
C LYS A 152 2.90 2.04 -0.18
N LEU A 153 2.81 1.61 1.06
CA LEU A 153 1.70 0.81 1.57
C LEU A 153 1.04 1.51 2.76
N GLU A 154 -0.24 1.24 2.92
CA GLU A 154 -1.10 1.81 3.94
C GLU A 154 -1.97 0.71 4.55
N ILE A 155 -2.13 0.69 5.87
CA ILE A 155 -3.17 -0.08 6.56
C ILE A 155 -4.08 0.90 7.27
N CYS A 156 -5.37 0.84 6.97
CA CYS A 156 -6.38 1.78 7.45
C CYS A 156 -7.58 1.08 8.10
N THR A 157 -8.23 1.77 9.02
CA THR A 157 -9.55 1.42 9.53
C THR A 157 -10.50 2.61 9.36
N TRP A 158 -11.79 2.30 9.26
CA TRP A 158 -12.89 3.26 9.24
C TRP A 158 -13.77 3.14 10.49
N GLU A 159 -13.41 2.23 11.40
CA GLU A 159 -14.05 2.11 12.71
C GLU A 159 -13.50 3.19 13.66
N PRO A 160 -14.27 3.58 14.69
CA PRO A 160 -13.77 4.46 15.73
C PRO A 160 -12.48 3.91 16.35
N TYR A 161 -11.43 4.74 16.35
CA TYR A 161 -10.12 4.40 16.91
C TYR A 161 -9.75 5.40 18.02
N PRO A 162 -9.11 4.98 19.13
CA PRO A 162 -8.81 5.86 20.26
C PRO A 162 -7.99 7.08 19.85
N GLU A 163 -8.45 8.28 20.24
CA GLU A 163 -7.78 9.53 19.86
C GLU A 163 -6.40 9.68 20.49
N ASP A 164 -6.19 9.15 21.69
CA ASP A 164 -4.92 9.14 22.40
C ASP A 164 -3.86 8.24 21.74
N LYS A 165 -4.30 7.36 20.84
CA LYS A 165 -3.44 6.46 20.07
C LYS A 165 -3.17 6.91 18.64
N SER A 166 -3.68 8.08 18.24
CA SER A 166 -3.57 8.54 16.86
C SER A 166 -3.34 10.04 16.75
N LEU A 167 -2.51 10.43 15.78
CA LEU A 167 -2.18 11.84 15.54
C LEU A 167 -3.04 12.39 14.40
N MET A 168 -3.46 13.65 14.46
CA MET A 168 -4.15 14.28 13.33
C MET A 168 -3.13 14.60 12.22
N MET A 169 -3.24 13.94 11.07
CA MET A 169 -2.32 14.14 9.95
C MET A 169 -2.36 15.57 9.44
N GLY A 170 -1.20 16.16 9.19
CA GLY A 170 -1.06 17.54 8.75
C GLY A 170 -1.34 18.60 9.83
N ALA A 171 -1.64 18.21 11.07
CA ALA A 171 -1.75 19.15 12.18
C ALA A 171 -0.38 19.80 12.51
N PRO A 172 -0.37 21.03 13.06
CA PRO A 172 0.87 21.67 13.52
C PRO A 172 1.65 20.76 14.48
N GLY A 173 2.93 20.55 14.19
CA GLY A 173 3.81 19.67 14.99
C GLY A 173 3.71 18.17 14.68
N VAL A 174 2.76 17.73 13.84
CA VAL A 174 2.64 16.35 13.36
C VAL A 174 3.18 16.23 11.93
N GLY A 175 2.73 17.11 11.04
CA GLY A 175 3.10 17.07 9.62
C GLY A 175 2.52 15.86 8.86
N ILE A 176 3.16 15.51 7.75
CA ILE A 176 2.87 14.34 6.91
C ILE A 176 4.08 13.40 7.01
N MET A 177 3.87 12.10 6.79
CA MET A 177 4.96 11.13 6.78
C MET A 177 6.05 11.52 5.76
N LYS A 178 7.31 11.25 6.10
CA LYS A 178 8.42 11.33 5.15
C LYS A 178 8.72 9.92 4.66
N TRP A 179 8.47 9.66 3.38
CA TRP A 179 8.68 8.32 2.81
C TRP A 179 10.13 7.84 2.91
N SER A 180 11.09 8.75 2.82
CA SER A 180 12.51 8.45 3.02
C SER A 180 12.83 7.86 4.40
N ASP A 181 12.07 8.24 5.45
CA ASP A 181 12.22 7.68 6.80
C ASP A 181 11.65 6.24 6.90
N LEU A 182 10.90 5.80 5.89
CA LEU A 182 10.25 4.47 5.85
C LEU A 182 11.02 3.44 5.02
N VAL A 183 12.13 3.85 4.41
CA VAL A 183 12.99 3.00 3.59
C VAL A 183 13.70 1.96 4.47
N HIS A 184 13.76 0.71 4.01
CA HIS A 184 14.47 -0.37 4.68
C HIS A 184 14.91 -1.47 3.71
N ASP A 185 15.83 -2.34 4.16
CA ASP A 185 16.39 -3.45 3.39
C ASP A 185 16.02 -4.84 3.96
N TRP A 186 14.90 -4.92 4.71
CA TRP A 186 14.35 -6.18 5.24
C TRP A 186 14.42 -7.35 4.22
N PRO A 187 14.82 -8.57 4.62
CA PRO A 187 15.11 -9.01 5.99
C PRO A 187 16.50 -8.60 6.48
N ASN A 188 17.32 -7.96 5.64
CA ASN A 188 18.67 -7.58 5.98
C ASN A 188 18.62 -6.30 6.82
N VAL A 189 18.83 -6.44 8.13
CA VAL A 189 19.26 -5.32 8.95
C VAL A 189 20.69 -5.00 8.49
N PRO A 190 21.01 -3.77 8.03
CA PRO A 190 22.41 -3.39 7.90
C PRO A 190 23.04 -3.55 9.28
N GLY A 191 23.97 -4.50 9.38
CA GLY A 191 24.76 -4.68 10.59
C GLY A 191 25.38 -3.33 10.95
N LYS A 192 25.37 -3.02 12.25
CA LYS A 192 26.23 -2.00 12.84
C LYS A 192 27.60 -2.04 12.13
N SER A 193 27.88 -1.05 11.30
CA SER A 193 29.26 -0.71 11.00
C SER A 193 29.87 -0.22 12.30
N ALA A 194 31.03 -0.78 12.63
CA ALA A 194 31.90 -0.39 13.73
C ALA A 194 32.27 1.11 13.66
#